data_AF-A0A9E3G3B4-F1
#
_entry.id   AF-A0A9E3G3B4-F1
#
_cell.length_a   1.000
_cell.length_b   1.000
_cell.length_c   1.000
_cell.angle_alpha   90.00
_cell.angle_beta   90.00
_cell.angle_gamma   90.00
#
_symmetry.space_group_name_H-M   'P 1'
#
loop_
_entity.id
_entity.type
_entity.pdbx_description
1 polymer ?
#
loop_
_entity_poly.entity_id
_entity_poly.type
_entity_poly.pdbx_seq_one_letter_code
_entity_poly.pdbx_strand_id
1 'polypeptide(L)'
;MDDSRLDEDLKALAKRPRPDVPAGFDARVWSKVRRREEAPRAGWGSWLQTLRWAWATPQWAAGALALALMAGWGLGRLTSRSPGQPAETRVAGTVTGEAIDVACYFDDGASGPAHAACARRCIESGLPVGLKTKDGKVYVLIGEQMPPGPQPGPKHESFNAQLARYAAMTVTVSGTLVSKEGVTVIENARLLTKDTATGEGIDSVRLRGGTLAAAEAED
;
A
#
# COMPACT_ATOMS: atom_id res chain seq x y z
N MET A 1 39.08 38.26 54.75
CA MET A 1 40.27 38.22 55.64
C MET A 1 41.30 39.15 55.05
N ASP A 2 42.00 39.92 55.89
CA ASP A 2 42.95 40.94 55.49
C ASP A 2 44.37 40.36 55.49
N ASP A 3 45.01 40.33 54.32
CA ASP A 3 46.29 39.65 54.07
C ASP A 3 47.46 40.31 54.84
N SER A 4 47.33 41.59 55.19
CA SER A 4 48.37 42.31 55.94
C SER A 4 48.53 41.79 57.38
N ARG A 5 47.41 41.48 58.04
CA ARG A 5 47.41 40.88 59.40
C ARG A 5 47.98 39.47 59.41
N LEU A 6 47.74 38.70 58.34
CA LEU A 6 48.27 37.36 58.18
C LEU A 6 49.80 37.35 58.13
N ASP A 7 50.41 38.28 57.38
CA ASP A 7 51.87 38.36 57.28
C ASP A 7 52.53 38.73 58.62
N GLU A 8 51.88 39.61 59.39
CA GLU A 8 52.35 40.02 60.70
C GLU A 8 52.24 38.90 61.73
N ASP A 9 51.13 38.17 61.73
CA ASP A 9 50.91 36.99 62.56
C ASP A 9 51.90 35.86 62.21
N LEU A 10 52.19 35.64 60.91
CA LEU A 10 53.18 34.66 60.47
C LEU A 10 54.60 35.02 60.91
N LYS A 11 54.99 36.29 60.80
CA LYS A 11 56.28 36.80 61.30
C LYS A 11 56.38 36.65 62.82
N ALA A 12 55.29 36.85 63.55
CA ALA A 12 55.25 36.66 65.00
C ALA A 12 55.38 35.18 65.39
N LEU A 13 54.76 34.27 64.65
CA LEU A 13 54.87 32.82 64.87
C LEU A 13 56.27 32.30 64.55
N ALA A 14 56.91 32.79 63.48
CA ALA A 14 58.26 32.37 63.08
C ALA A 14 59.34 32.69 64.13
N LYS A 15 59.11 33.71 64.98
CA LYS A 15 60.04 34.11 66.05
C LYS A 15 59.88 33.29 67.33
N ARG A 16 58.87 32.41 67.43
CA ARG A 16 58.67 31.59 68.64
C ARG A 16 59.74 30.51 68.75
N PRO A 17 60.26 30.22 69.96
CA PRO A 17 61.20 29.13 70.16
C PRO A 17 60.56 27.81 69.73
N ARG A 18 61.31 26.98 68.98
CA ARG A 18 60.78 25.67 68.59
C ARG A 18 60.62 24.81 69.85
N PRO A 19 59.46 24.16 70.04
CA PRO A 19 59.28 23.24 71.14
C PRO A 19 60.23 22.05 70.99
N ASP A 20 60.79 21.58 72.11
CA ASP A 20 61.62 20.38 72.13
C ASP A 20 60.74 19.17 71.80
N VAL A 21 61.04 18.49 70.70
CA VAL A 21 60.26 17.35 70.20
C VAL A 21 61.04 16.05 70.42
N PRO A 22 60.38 14.96 70.85
CA PRO A 22 61.05 13.69 71.10
C PRO A 22 61.76 13.15 69.85
N ALA A 23 62.91 12.49 70.06
CA ALA A 23 63.67 11.87 68.98
C ALA A 23 62.79 10.89 68.16
N GLY A 24 62.76 11.08 66.84
CA GLY A 24 61.96 10.27 65.92
C GLY A 24 60.51 10.75 65.70
N PHE A 25 60.11 11.90 66.26
CA PHE A 25 58.81 12.53 65.96
C PHE A 25 58.68 12.84 64.46
N ASP A 26 59.69 13.46 63.85
CA ASP A 26 59.70 13.80 62.42
C ASP A 26 59.57 12.56 61.53
N ALA A 27 60.32 11.49 61.81
CA ALA A 27 60.22 10.24 61.05
C ALA A 27 58.79 9.64 61.10
N ARG A 28 58.11 9.77 62.24
CA ARG A 28 56.75 9.26 62.44
C ARG A 28 55.69 10.13 61.76
N VAL A 29 55.88 11.44 61.73
CA VAL A 29 54.98 12.36 61.01
C VAL A 29 55.17 12.23 59.50
N TRP A 30 56.41 12.26 59.02
CA TRP A 30 56.71 12.17 57.59
C TRP A 30 56.37 10.80 57.00
N SER A 31 56.43 9.71 57.77
CA SER A 31 55.93 8.41 57.32
C SER A 31 54.40 8.34 57.16
N LYS A 32 53.63 9.18 57.86
CA LYS A 32 52.18 9.33 57.63
C LYS A 32 51.85 10.25 56.45
N VAL A 33 52.63 11.31 56.25
CA VAL A 33 52.45 12.22 55.10
C VAL A 33 52.82 11.53 53.79
N ARG A 34 53.95 10.81 53.74
CA ARG A 34 54.41 10.10 52.54
C ARG A 34 53.43 8.99 52.10
N ARG A 35 52.76 8.31 53.05
CA ARG A 35 51.65 7.37 52.74
C ARG A 35 50.43 8.03 52.09
N ARG A 36 50.23 9.35 52.23
CA ARG A 36 49.17 10.10 51.54
C ARG A 36 49.56 10.53 50.13
N GLU A 37 50.86 10.55 49.82
CA GLU A 37 51.39 10.88 48.50
C GLU A 37 51.50 9.64 47.60
N GLU A 38 51.72 8.46 48.20
CA GLU A 38 51.80 7.16 47.53
C GLU A 38 50.44 6.48 47.32
N ALA A 39 49.36 6.98 47.93
CA ALA A 39 48.03 6.63 47.48
C ALA A 39 47.89 7.12 46.03
N PRO A 40 47.58 6.25 45.05
CA PRO A 40 47.51 6.67 43.66
C PRO A 40 46.51 7.82 43.58
N ARG A 41 47.00 9.01 43.26
CA ARG A 41 46.16 10.09 42.79
C ARG A 41 45.55 9.56 41.51
N ALA A 42 44.37 8.94 41.61
CA ALA A 42 43.53 8.64 40.47
C ALA A 42 43.35 9.96 39.72
N GLY A 43 44.14 10.11 38.66
CA GLY A 43 44.31 11.39 37.97
C GLY A 43 42.96 11.87 37.50
N TRP A 44 42.72 13.17 37.62
CA TRP A 44 41.51 13.84 37.15
C TRP A 44 41.14 13.52 35.68
N GLY A 45 42.09 13.01 34.88
CA GLY A 45 41.85 12.54 33.50
C GLY A 45 41.13 11.19 33.38
N SER A 46 41.12 10.34 34.42
CA SER A 46 40.47 9.02 34.40
C SER A 46 38.94 9.12 34.42
N TRP A 47 38.39 9.98 35.28
CA TRP A 47 36.94 10.18 35.38
C TRP A 47 36.36 10.95 34.18
N LEU A 48 37.12 11.88 33.58
CA LEU A 48 36.71 12.53 32.34
C LEU A 48 36.73 11.57 31.15
N GLN A 49 37.64 10.60 31.13
CA GLN A 49 37.63 9.56 30.11
C GLN A 49 36.44 8.60 30.28
N THR A 50 36.07 8.20 31.50
CA THR A 50 34.87 7.38 31.72
C THR A 50 33.56 8.13 31.42
N LEU A 51 33.49 9.44 31.70
CA LEU A 51 32.38 10.29 31.28
C LEU A 51 32.24 10.41 29.74
N ARG A 52 33.36 10.46 29.02
CA ARG A 52 33.35 10.57 27.55
C ARG A 52 32.78 9.32 26.87
N TRP A 53 33.06 8.11 27.38
CA TRP A 53 32.49 6.87 26.84
C TRP A 53 31.03 6.66 27.25
N ALA A 54 30.60 7.21 28.38
CA ALA A 54 29.18 7.20 28.79
C ALA A 54 28.28 8.08 27.89
N TRP A 55 28.86 9.04 27.16
CA TRP A 55 28.13 9.98 26.29
C TRP A 55 28.34 9.74 24.78
N ALA A 56 29.32 8.92 24.37
CA ALA A 56 29.69 8.76 22.97
C ALA A 56 28.81 7.80 22.16
N THR A 57 28.07 6.90 22.82
CA THR A 57 27.03 6.09 22.16
C THR A 57 25.80 6.07 23.04
N PRO A 58 24.88 7.04 22.87
CA PRO A 58 23.61 6.97 23.55
C PRO A 58 22.85 5.77 22.95
N GLN A 59 22.93 4.63 23.63
CA GLN A 59 22.13 3.45 23.35
C GLN A 59 20.62 3.80 23.29
N TRP A 60 20.22 4.84 24.02
CA TRP A 60 18.89 5.43 23.96
C TRP A 60 18.61 6.25 22.69
N ALA A 61 19.62 6.85 22.04
CA ALA A 61 19.43 7.61 20.80
C ALA A 61 19.21 6.70 19.60
N ALA A 62 19.88 5.54 19.55
CA ALA A 62 19.59 4.52 18.54
C ALA A 62 18.17 3.96 18.70
N GLY A 63 17.75 3.69 19.94
CA GLY A 63 16.37 3.27 20.24
C GLY A 63 15.32 4.33 19.91
N ALA A 64 15.57 5.59 20.25
CA ALA A 64 14.66 6.71 19.96
C ALA A 64 14.55 6.97 18.45
N LEU A 65 15.64 6.88 17.69
CA LEU A 65 15.63 7.02 16.24
C LEU A 65 14.87 5.87 15.57
N ALA A 66 15.07 4.62 16.03
CA ALA A 66 14.33 3.47 15.52
C ALA A 66 12.82 3.58 15.81
N LEU A 67 12.43 4.03 17.01
CA LEU A 67 11.04 4.30 17.36
C LEU A 67 10.43 5.44 16.53
N ALA A 68 11.18 6.53 16.29
CA ALA A 68 10.71 7.64 15.46
C ALA A 68 10.54 7.23 13.99
N LEU A 69 11.43 6.39 13.46
CA LEU A 69 11.29 5.84 12.11
C LEU A 69 10.11 4.88 12.01
N MET A 70 9.90 4.00 13.01
CA MET A 70 8.74 3.09 13.05
C MET A 70 7.42 3.84 13.23
N ALA A 71 7.39 4.87 14.08
CA ALA A 71 6.23 5.74 14.25
C ALA A 71 5.96 6.56 12.98
N GLY A 72 7.00 7.12 12.34
CA GLY A 72 6.90 7.83 11.07
C GLY A 72 6.42 6.93 9.92
N TRP A 73 6.90 5.68 9.82
CA TRP A 73 6.41 4.70 8.86
C TRP A 73 4.97 4.25 9.15
N GLY A 74 4.62 4.05 10.43
CA GLY A 74 3.27 3.71 10.84
C GLY A 74 2.26 4.82 10.55
N LEU A 75 2.61 6.06 10.90
CA LEU A 75 1.79 7.24 10.63
C LEU A 75 1.71 7.54 9.13
N GLY A 76 2.81 7.35 8.40
CA GLY A 76 2.85 7.45 6.94
C GLY A 76 1.87 6.49 6.27
N ARG A 77 1.74 5.23 6.75
CA ARG A 77 0.73 4.30 6.22
C ARG A 77 -0.71 4.70 6.55
N LEU A 78 -0.94 5.36 7.67
CA LEU A 78 -2.26 5.85 8.05
C LEU A 78 -2.70 7.07 7.21
N THR A 79 -1.75 7.92 6.79
CA THR A 79 -2.03 9.08 5.92
C THR A 79 -1.84 8.79 4.42
N SER A 80 -1.26 7.65 4.03
CA SER A 80 -1.07 7.25 2.63
C SER A 80 -2.30 6.58 2.00
N ARG A 81 -3.47 6.66 2.63
CA ARG A 81 -4.72 6.35 1.91
C ARG A 81 -4.91 7.44 0.87
N SER A 82 -4.59 7.16 -0.40
CA SER A 82 -4.85 8.07 -1.52
C SER A 82 -6.27 8.64 -1.40
N PRO A 83 -6.43 9.95 -1.15
CA PRO A 83 -7.72 10.60 -1.26
C PRO A 83 -8.02 10.68 -2.75
N GLY A 84 -8.77 9.71 -3.28
CA GLY A 84 -9.12 9.75 -4.71
C GLY A 84 -9.48 8.43 -5.39
N GLN A 85 -9.47 7.28 -4.73
CA GLN A 85 -10.22 6.15 -5.28
C GLN A 85 -11.68 6.27 -4.85
N PRO A 86 -12.61 6.65 -5.76
CA PRO A 86 -14.03 6.59 -5.46
C PRO A 86 -14.36 5.17 -5.00
N ALA A 87 -15.31 5.04 -4.07
CA ALA A 87 -15.74 3.77 -3.54
C ALA A 87 -16.29 2.89 -4.68
N GLU A 88 -15.45 2.01 -5.22
CA GLU A 88 -15.85 0.98 -6.16
C GLU A 88 -16.55 -0.13 -5.39
N THR A 89 -17.75 -0.49 -5.83
CA THR A 89 -18.44 -1.68 -5.31
C THR A 89 -18.41 -2.76 -6.38
N ARG A 90 -17.98 -3.95 -5.98
CA ARG A 90 -17.83 -5.12 -6.85
C ARG A 90 -18.60 -6.30 -6.26
N VAL A 91 -19.65 -6.74 -6.95
CA VAL A 91 -20.55 -7.80 -6.46
C VAL A 91 -20.80 -8.82 -7.58
N ALA A 92 -20.54 -10.10 -7.32
CA ALA A 92 -20.92 -11.16 -8.23
C ALA A 92 -22.45 -11.31 -8.25
N GLY A 93 -23.03 -11.45 -9.43
CA GLY A 93 -24.47 -11.54 -9.56
C GLY A 93 -24.95 -11.93 -10.95
N THR A 94 -26.27 -12.00 -11.07
CA THR A 94 -26.98 -12.35 -12.29
C THR A 94 -28.03 -11.29 -12.56
N VAL A 95 -28.10 -10.80 -13.79
CA VAL A 95 -29.06 -9.77 -14.22
C VAL A 95 -29.83 -10.30 -15.42
N THR A 96 -31.14 -10.11 -15.42
CA THR A 96 -32.02 -10.45 -16.54
C THR A 96 -32.54 -9.16 -17.17
N GLY A 97 -32.46 -9.07 -18.48
CA GLY A 97 -32.97 -7.92 -19.21
C GLY A 97 -32.94 -8.13 -20.72
N GLU A 98 -33.40 -7.14 -21.44
CA GLU A 98 -33.35 -7.08 -22.89
C GLU A 98 -31.92 -6.75 -23.35
N ALA A 99 -31.37 -7.54 -24.27
CA ALA A 99 -30.09 -7.21 -24.91
C ALA A 99 -30.32 -6.09 -25.94
N ILE A 100 -29.73 -4.93 -25.69
CA ILE A 100 -29.90 -3.72 -26.48
C ILE A 100 -28.57 -3.25 -27.07
N ASP A 101 -28.63 -2.49 -28.16
CA ASP A 101 -27.51 -1.62 -28.53
C ASP A 101 -27.56 -0.37 -27.66
N VAL A 102 -26.47 -0.07 -26.95
CA VAL A 102 -26.44 1.05 -25.99
C VAL A 102 -26.54 2.39 -26.72
N ALA A 103 -25.94 2.53 -27.90
CA ALA A 103 -25.95 3.79 -28.62
C ALA A 103 -27.37 4.13 -29.11
N CYS A 104 -28.04 3.20 -29.80
CA CYS A 104 -29.42 3.39 -30.27
C CYS A 104 -30.41 3.61 -29.12
N TYR A 105 -30.20 2.96 -27.97
CA TYR A 105 -31.05 3.17 -26.82
C TYR A 105 -30.92 4.57 -26.23
N PHE A 106 -29.71 5.13 -26.16
CA PHE A 106 -29.50 6.47 -25.60
C PHE A 106 -29.81 7.60 -26.60
N ASP A 107 -29.70 7.36 -27.91
CA ASP A 107 -30.06 8.34 -28.95
C ASP A 107 -31.59 8.48 -29.05
N ASP A 108 -32.31 7.35 -29.15
CA ASP A 108 -33.72 7.35 -29.55
C ASP A 108 -34.67 6.64 -28.57
N GLY A 109 -34.13 6.04 -27.49
CA GLY A 109 -34.89 5.10 -26.64
C GLY A 109 -35.15 3.75 -27.30
N ALA A 110 -34.43 3.43 -28.39
CA ALA A 110 -34.71 2.27 -29.22
C ALA A 110 -34.58 0.94 -28.45
N SER A 111 -35.66 0.17 -28.43
CA SER A 111 -35.73 -1.15 -27.77
C SER A 111 -36.92 -1.95 -28.31
N GLY A 112 -36.94 -3.25 -28.01
CA GLY A 112 -38.00 -4.19 -28.34
C GLY A 112 -37.86 -4.84 -29.72
N PRO A 113 -38.74 -5.80 -30.04
CA PRO A 113 -38.63 -6.64 -31.23
C PRO A 113 -38.56 -5.85 -32.55
N ALA A 114 -39.23 -4.70 -32.63
CA ALA A 114 -39.19 -3.82 -33.81
C ALA A 114 -37.79 -3.29 -34.11
N HIS A 115 -36.92 -3.21 -33.11
CA HIS A 115 -35.55 -2.70 -33.24
C HIS A 115 -34.49 -3.80 -33.28
N ALA A 116 -34.87 -5.08 -33.20
CA ALA A 116 -33.95 -6.22 -33.14
C ALA A 116 -32.92 -6.24 -34.27
N ALA A 117 -33.36 -6.03 -35.51
CA ALA A 117 -32.48 -6.08 -36.68
C ALA A 117 -31.52 -4.89 -36.78
N CYS A 118 -31.89 -3.73 -36.21
CA CYS A 118 -31.02 -2.56 -36.15
C CYS A 118 -29.98 -2.73 -35.03
N ALA A 119 -30.44 -3.06 -33.81
CA ALA A 119 -29.57 -3.36 -32.68
C ALA A 119 -28.55 -4.45 -33.01
N ARG A 120 -28.97 -5.54 -33.66
CA ARG A 120 -28.05 -6.60 -34.09
C ARG A 120 -26.92 -6.07 -34.98
N ARG A 121 -27.26 -5.28 -36.00
CA ARG A 121 -26.26 -4.71 -36.93
C ARG A 121 -25.28 -3.78 -36.21
N CYS A 122 -25.78 -2.96 -35.30
CA CYS A 122 -24.96 -2.06 -34.50
C CYS A 122 -24.00 -2.82 -33.57
N ILE A 123 -24.50 -3.83 -32.87
CA ILE A 123 -23.69 -4.71 -32.01
C ILE A 123 -22.62 -5.45 -32.84
N GLU A 124 -22.98 -6.03 -33.99
CA GLU A 124 -22.05 -6.69 -34.91
C GLU A 124 -20.97 -5.73 -35.45
N SER A 125 -21.30 -4.44 -35.60
CA SER A 125 -20.36 -3.41 -36.02
C SER A 125 -19.39 -2.95 -34.92
N GLY A 126 -19.57 -3.44 -33.68
CA GLY A 126 -18.68 -3.13 -32.55
C GLY A 126 -19.25 -2.12 -31.55
N LEU A 127 -20.49 -1.65 -31.71
CA LEU A 127 -21.12 -0.78 -30.71
C LEU A 127 -21.43 -1.57 -29.42
N PRO A 128 -21.37 -0.93 -28.24
CA PRO A 128 -21.50 -1.67 -26.98
C PRO A 128 -22.87 -2.31 -26.84
N VAL A 129 -22.88 -3.62 -26.59
CA VAL A 129 -24.09 -4.31 -26.15
C VAL A 129 -24.37 -4.03 -24.67
N GLY A 130 -25.63 -3.77 -24.37
CA GLY A 130 -26.12 -3.51 -23.03
C GLY A 130 -27.27 -4.43 -22.66
N LEU A 131 -27.62 -4.41 -21.37
CA LEU A 131 -28.75 -5.12 -20.81
C LEU A 131 -29.70 -4.14 -20.14
N LYS A 132 -30.91 -3.99 -20.70
CA LYS A 132 -31.98 -3.17 -20.15
C LYS A 132 -32.92 -4.03 -19.32
N THR A 133 -32.88 -3.84 -18.02
CA THR A 133 -33.76 -4.53 -17.07
C THR A 133 -35.21 -4.03 -17.14
N LYS A 134 -36.13 -4.80 -16.57
CA LYS A 134 -37.56 -4.42 -16.50
C LYS A 134 -37.81 -3.14 -15.70
N ASP A 135 -36.98 -2.86 -14.70
CA ASP A 135 -36.99 -1.61 -13.92
C ASP A 135 -36.27 -0.45 -14.63
N GLY A 136 -35.85 -0.63 -15.89
CA GLY A 136 -35.31 0.43 -16.73
C GLY A 136 -33.82 0.72 -16.51
N LYS A 137 -33.12 -0.03 -15.64
CA LYS A 137 -31.67 0.08 -15.48
C LYS A 137 -30.97 -0.53 -16.69
N VAL A 138 -29.93 0.15 -17.17
CA VAL A 138 -29.09 -0.29 -18.27
C VAL A 138 -27.70 -0.61 -17.75
N TYR A 139 -27.20 -1.79 -18.12
CA TYR A 139 -25.86 -2.24 -17.81
C TYR A 139 -25.08 -2.42 -19.11
N VAL A 140 -23.87 -1.85 -19.20
CA VAL A 140 -22.95 -2.20 -20.30
C VAL A 140 -22.30 -3.54 -19.97
N LEU A 141 -22.22 -4.42 -20.97
CA LEU A 141 -21.67 -5.76 -20.81
C LEU A 141 -20.24 -5.82 -21.31
N ILE A 142 -19.34 -6.25 -20.43
CA ILE A 142 -17.92 -6.43 -20.73
C ILE A 142 -17.63 -7.93 -20.66
N GLY A 143 -17.05 -8.48 -21.73
CA GLY A 143 -16.74 -9.90 -21.83
C GLY A 143 -15.65 -10.35 -20.87
N GLU A 144 -15.19 -11.58 -21.08
CA GLU A 144 -14.18 -12.19 -20.23
C GLU A 144 -12.87 -11.40 -20.24
N GLN A 145 -12.23 -11.33 -19.07
CA GLN A 145 -10.89 -10.82 -18.97
C GLN A 145 -9.92 -11.81 -19.63
N MET A 146 -9.12 -11.31 -20.58
CA MET A 146 -8.11 -12.10 -21.26
C MET A 146 -6.88 -12.30 -20.36
N PRO A 147 -6.21 -13.46 -20.45
CA PRO A 147 -4.96 -13.69 -19.73
C PRO A 147 -3.87 -12.72 -20.21
N PRO A 148 -2.93 -12.35 -19.33
CA PRO A 148 -1.81 -11.50 -19.72
C PRO A 148 -0.97 -12.20 -20.80
N GLY A 149 -0.79 -11.54 -21.94
CA GLY A 149 0.05 -11.99 -23.04
C GLY A 149 1.39 -11.26 -23.08
N PRO A 150 2.39 -11.78 -23.83
CA PRO A 150 3.68 -11.12 -24.02
C PRO A 150 3.59 -9.86 -24.89
N GLN A 151 2.48 -9.66 -25.61
CA GLN A 151 2.21 -8.47 -26.42
C GLN A 151 1.11 -7.62 -25.74
N PRO A 152 1.17 -6.29 -25.85
CA PRO A 152 0.08 -5.44 -25.40
C PRO A 152 -1.19 -5.76 -26.20
N GLY A 153 -2.25 -6.14 -25.49
CA GLY A 153 -3.53 -6.49 -26.08
C GLY A 153 -4.71 -5.98 -25.25
N PRO A 154 -5.93 -6.11 -25.77
CA PRO A 154 -7.13 -5.76 -25.02
C PRO A 154 -7.19 -6.59 -23.73
N LYS A 155 -7.64 -5.96 -22.64
CA LYS A 155 -7.78 -6.63 -21.33
C LYS A 155 -9.05 -7.47 -21.24
N HIS A 156 -10.08 -7.07 -21.98
CA HIS A 156 -11.39 -7.71 -21.98
C HIS A 156 -11.81 -8.00 -23.41
N GLU A 157 -12.45 -9.15 -23.61
CA GLU A 157 -13.13 -9.48 -24.85
C GLU A 157 -14.40 -8.63 -25.01
N SER A 158 -14.77 -8.33 -26.26
CA SER A 158 -16.10 -7.80 -26.56
C SER A 158 -17.15 -8.90 -26.38
N PHE A 159 -18.27 -8.57 -25.74
CA PHE A 159 -19.39 -9.51 -25.61
C PHE A 159 -20.34 -9.47 -26.81
N ASN A 160 -20.06 -8.62 -27.82
CA ASN A 160 -20.94 -8.37 -28.95
C ASN A 160 -21.19 -9.60 -29.82
N ALA A 161 -20.14 -10.33 -30.19
CA ALA A 161 -20.27 -11.52 -31.06
C ALA A 161 -21.18 -12.59 -30.43
N GLN A 162 -21.14 -12.71 -29.10
CA GLN A 162 -21.96 -13.65 -28.35
C GLN A 162 -23.42 -13.17 -28.24
N LEU A 163 -23.65 -11.86 -28.12
CA LEU A 163 -24.98 -11.29 -27.88
C LEU A 163 -25.72 -10.75 -29.10
N ALA A 164 -25.05 -10.50 -30.23
CA ALA A 164 -25.67 -9.94 -31.43
C ALA A 164 -26.94 -10.70 -31.88
N ARG A 165 -26.89 -12.04 -31.81
CA ARG A 165 -28.03 -12.90 -32.17
C ARG A 165 -29.20 -12.80 -31.20
N TYR A 166 -28.98 -12.27 -30.00
CA TYR A 166 -30.00 -12.07 -28.98
C TYR A 166 -30.49 -10.62 -28.92
N ALA A 167 -30.15 -9.77 -29.90
CA ALA A 167 -30.61 -8.39 -29.93
C ALA A 167 -32.14 -8.30 -29.79
N ALA A 168 -32.60 -7.40 -28.91
CA ALA A 168 -33.98 -7.23 -28.44
C ALA A 168 -34.63 -8.46 -27.77
N MET A 169 -33.88 -9.53 -27.50
CA MET A 169 -34.36 -10.67 -26.72
C MET A 169 -34.07 -10.45 -25.24
N THR A 170 -34.94 -10.99 -24.37
CA THR A 170 -34.66 -11.04 -22.94
C THR A 170 -33.69 -12.18 -22.66
N VAL A 171 -32.51 -11.83 -22.13
CA VAL A 171 -31.46 -12.77 -21.75
C VAL A 171 -31.12 -12.64 -20.27
N THR A 172 -30.51 -13.68 -19.71
CA THR A 172 -29.96 -13.64 -18.36
C THR A 172 -28.45 -13.74 -18.45
N VAL A 173 -27.75 -12.80 -17.83
CA VAL A 173 -26.29 -12.69 -17.86
C VAL A 173 -25.77 -12.76 -16.44
N SER A 174 -24.79 -13.63 -16.19
CA SER A 174 -23.99 -13.61 -14.96
C SER A 174 -22.72 -12.80 -15.16
N GLY A 175 -22.19 -12.27 -14.08
CA GLY A 175 -20.92 -11.56 -14.09
C GLY A 175 -20.67 -10.84 -12.79
N THR A 176 -19.76 -9.86 -12.83
CA THR A 176 -19.44 -9.00 -11.71
C THR A 176 -20.01 -7.62 -11.95
N LEU A 177 -20.96 -7.20 -11.11
CA LEU A 177 -21.48 -5.84 -11.13
C LEU A 177 -20.43 -4.91 -10.51
N VAL A 178 -19.93 -3.99 -11.31
CA VAL A 178 -18.93 -3.00 -10.91
C VAL A 178 -19.57 -1.63 -11.00
N SER A 179 -19.74 -0.99 -9.84
CA SER A 179 -20.28 0.36 -9.74
C SER A 179 -19.16 1.36 -9.45
N LYS A 180 -19.03 2.36 -10.32
CA LYS A 180 -18.11 3.48 -10.17
C LYS A 180 -18.81 4.77 -10.58
N GLU A 181 -18.81 5.77 -9.69
CA GLU A 181 -19.33 7.12 -9.98
C GLU A 181 -20.77 7.14 -10.54
N GLY A 182 -21.63 6.22 -10.07
CA GLY A 182 -23.03 6.12 -10.50
C GLY A 182 -23.26 5.33 -11.79
N VAL A 183 -22.21 4.85 -12.46
CA VAL A 183 -22.30 3.93 -13.59
C VAL A 183 -22.06 2.51 -13.10
N THR A 184 -22.92 1.57 -13.50
CA THR A 184 -22.76 0.15 -13.21
C THR A 184 -22.58 -0.64 -14.51
N VAL A 185 -21.53 -1.44 -14.58
CA VAL A 185 -21.25 -2.37 -15.69
C VAL A 185 -21.25 -3.81 -15.19
N ILE A 186 -21.41 -4.77 -16.09
CA ILE A 186 -21.26 -6.19 -15.79
C ILE A 186 -19.98 -6.67 -16.47
N GLU A 187 -18.95 -6.93 -15.67
CA GLU A 187 -17.68 -7.50 -16.14
C GLU A 187 -17.71 -9.03 -16.13
N ASN A 188 -16.88 -9.64 -16.99
CA ASN A 188 -16.82 -11.09 -17.17
C ASN A 188 -18.21 -11.66 -17.45
N ALA A 189 -18.97 -10.94 -18.29
CA ALA A 189 -20.33 -11.27 -18.64
C ALA A 189 -20.40 -12.64 -19.32
N ARG A 190 -21.32 -13.49 -18.87
CA ARG A 190 -21.61 -14.79 -19.47
C ARG A 190 -23.12 -14.97 -19.60
N LEU A 191 -23.55 -15.44 -20.75
CA LEU A 191 -24.94 -15.82 -20.98
C LEU A 191 -25.25 -17.05 -20.12
N LEU A 192 -26.29 -16.95 -19.29
CA LEU A 192 -26.89 -18.11 -18.66
C LEU A 192 -27.98 -18.62 -19.59
N THR A 193 -27.71 -19.75 -20.24
CA THR A 193 -28.66 -20.40 -21.16
C THR A 193 -29.95 -20.69 -20.41
N LYS A 194 -31.05 -20.06 -20.85
CA LYS A 194 -32.42 -20.53 -20.62
C LYS A 194 -33.13 -20.48 -21.96
N ASP A 195 -32.89 -21.50 -22.77
CA ASP A 195 -33.64 -21.73 -24.00
C ASP A 195 -35.10 -22.01 -23.62
N THR A 196 -35.93 -20.98 -23.73
CA THR A 196 -37.40 -21.14 -23.76
C THR A 196 -37.99 -20.78 -25.11
N ALA A 197 -37.15 -20.74 -26.14
CA ALA A 197 -37.57 -20.77 -27.53
C ALA A 197 -36.55 -21.60 -28.30
N THR A 198 -37.01 -22.70 -28.90
CA THR A 198 -36.26 -23.69 -29.70
C THR A 198 -35.26 -24.54 -28.93
N GLY A 199 -35.64 -25.80 -28.66
CA GLY A 199 -34.83 -26.80 -27.95
C GLY A 199 -33.71 -27.35 -28.82
N GLU A 200 -32.63 -26.59 -28.98
CA GLU A 200 -31.36 -27.10 -29.48
C GLU A 200 -30.25 -26.58 -28.57
N GLY A 201 -29.85 -27.43 -27.61
CA GLY A 201 -28.82 -27.10 -26.64
C GLY A 201 -27.47 -26.90 -27.31
N ILE A 202 -26.91 -25.70 -27.20
CA ILE A 202 -25.50 -25.49 -27.55
C ILE A 202 -24.63 -25.89 -26.38
N ASP A 203 -24.04 -27.08 -26.52
CA ASP A 203 -22.97 -27.57 -25.66
C ASP A 203 -21.85 -26.54 -25.55
N SER A 204 -21.37 -26.36 -24.32
CA SER A 204 -20.23 -25.53 -23.95
C SER A 204 -19.12 -25.57 -25.02
N VAL A 205 -18.86 -24.42 -25.66
CA VAL A 205 -17.72 -24.23 -26.55
C VAL A 205 -16.44 -24.36 -25.73
N ARG A 206 -15.93 -25.59 -25.69
CA ARG A 206 -14.61 -25.94 -25.21
C ARG A 206 -13.62 -25.49 -26.28
N LEU A 207 -12.99 -24.33 -26.09
CA LEU A 207 -11.83 -23.90 -26.88
C LEU A 207 -10.68 -24.88 -26.60
N ARG A 208 -10.52 -25.90 -27.46
CA ARG A 208 -9.26 -26.62 -27.59
C ARG A 208 -8.40 -25.89 -28.62
N GLY A 209 -7.22 -25.49 -28.20
CA GLY A 209 -6.17 -24.99 -29.08
C GLY A 209 -5.84 -25.98 -30.20
N GLY A 210 -5.47 -25.42 -31.34
CA GLY A 210 -5.02 -26.17 -32.51
C GLY A 210 -4.69 -25.20 -33.64
N THR A 211 -3.39 -24.94 -33.80
CA THR A 211 -2.69 -24.48 -35.00
C THR A 211 -3.49 -24.54 -36.31
N LEU A 212 -3.71 -23.38 -36.93
CA LEU A 212 -3.99 -23.30 -38.37
C LEU A 212 -2.64 -23.29 -39.11
N ALA A 213 -2.23 -24.47 -39.54
CA ALA A 213 -1.33 -24.62 -40.66
C ALA A 213 -2.09 -24.29 -41.96
N ALA A 214 -1.37 -23.64 -42.88
CA ALA A 214 -1.81 -23.30 -44.22
C ALA A 214 -2.26 -24.54 -45.01
N ALA A 215 -3.25 -24.35 -45.88
CA ALA A 215 -3.49 -25.22 -47.03
C ALA A 215 -3.96 -24.36 -48.21
N GLU A 216 -3.06 -24.23 -49.18
CA GLU A 216 -3.33 -23.95 -50.59
C GLU A 216 -4.14 -25.10 -51.22
N ALA A 217 -5.05 -24.76 -52.14
CA ALA A 217 -5.51 -25.55 -53.31
C ALA A 217 -6.59 -24.70 -54.04
N GLU A 218 -6.28 -24.10 -55.19
CA GLU A 218 -6.54 -24.64 -56.54
C GLU A 218 -8.04 -24.71 -56.90
N ASP A 219 -8.54 -23.67 -57.58
CA ASP A 219 -9.01 -23.71 -58.99
C ASP A 219 -9.02 -22.27 -59.56
#